data_AF-A0A1Y2CMQ9-F1
#
_entry.id   AF-A0A1Y2CMQ9-F1
#
_cell.length_a   1.000
_cell.length_b   1.000
_cell.length_c   1.000
_cell.angle_alpha   90.00
_cell.angle_beta   90.00
_cell.angle_gamma   90.00
#
_symmetry.space_group_name_H-M   'P 1'
#
loop_
_entity.id
_entity.type
_entity.pdbx_description
1 polymer ?
#
loop_
_entity_poly.entity_id
_entity_poly.type
_entity_poly.pdbx_seq_one_letter_code
_entity_poly.pdbx_strand_id
1 'polypeptide(L)'
;MGYSVNVRVYDGGPTTGPRLANGTSSDVALELWPSDASTWYEKYVQLENSIVDYGSVGYTGRVGLYFPSYMLDQYPQYETLDFWKMLVHPETQMLFPRSGSGPHATHSNGSPICDGNPFGCVNGTYKPSWYTDSEKQNFVEIWMETMETTVYYFQRLVDGLHLNATLNFMGNDAFSNLVSAYETKKPFLAYQWRPTTTLAGLNLTRIIFPDDSIGAFKKFQKDPVHTPVTVDIPVENLFKASSAKFAIDFPELSYYLSKFSIPEQSIDLMLSKIPTTVGDWTDTSYTDTTCDWLKTHESLWATWIPPPPVSQSQCPIGTGRYLSNSLYVCLKCLPGTYNLNATTTQECDSCPENASCPGGATVNVNAMFWMPVTPSNITGDYVPEIHLCPHGKQCCPTGNCTSTAICEEGFTGVFCTECADSSLYPWNGKCVTCSSAGGSFYLTVILPAFFTAAVIFVPKYHAAEVSSRPTIDSHM
;
A
#
# COMPACT_ATOMS: atom_id res chain seq x y z
N MET A 1 15.27 2.08 11.43
CA MET A 1 14.66 3.00 10.43
C MET A 1 14.12 4.31 11.04
N GLY A 2 14.14 4.51 12.36
CA GLY A 2 13.79 5.81 12.98
C GLY A 2 12.31 6.04 13.26
N TYR A 3 11.43 5.12 12.86
CA TYR A 3 9.99 5.19 13.13
C TYR A 3 9.67 4.86 14.59
N SER A 4 8.70 5.58 15.13
CA SER A 4 8.03 5.19 16.37
C SER A 4 6.99 4.12 16.06
N VAL A 5 7.02 3.01 16.80
CA VAL A 5 6.09 1.88 16.62
C VAL A 5 5.26 1.73 17.87
N ASN A 6 3.95 1.56 17.72
CA ASN A 6 3.03 1.27 18.81
C ASN A 6 2.38 -0.11 18.56
N VAL A 7 2.59 -1.06 19.47
CA VAL A 7 1.94 -2.37 19.42
C VAL A 7 0.67 -2.32 20.23
N ARG A 8 -0.44 -2.77 19.65
CA ARG A 8 -1.74 -2.83 20.30
C ARG A 8 -2.32 -4.22 20.17
N VAL A 9 -2.89 -4.70 21.28
CA VAL A 9 -3.59 -5.97 21.33
C VAL A 9 -5.05 -5.73 20.96
N TYR A 10 -5.55 -6.57 20.07
CA TYR A 10 -6.91 -6.55 19.60
C TYR A 10 -7.42 -7.97 19.45
N ASP A 11 -8.74 -8.15 19.43
CA ASP A 11 -9.34 -9.43 19.06
C ASP A 11 -9.00 -9.81 17.61
N GLY A 12 -8.87 -11.11 17.37
CA GLY A 12 -8.38 -11.67 16.10
C GLY A 12 -9.45 -11.94 15.05
N GLY A 13 -9.06 -12.72 14.05
CA GLY A 13 -9.95 -13.36 13.08
C GLY A 13 -10.71 -12.39 12.15
N PRO A 14 -12.06 -12.42 12.12
CA PRO A 14 -12.87 -11.67 11.16
C PRO A 14 -12.74 -10.14 11.26
N THR A 15 -12.32 -9.62 12.42
CA THR A 15 -12.29 -8.17 12.67
C THR A 15 -10.99 -7.50 12.23
N THR A 16 -9.94 -8.27 11.94
CA THR A 16 -8.63 -7.77 11.51
C THR A 16 -8.72 -7.03 10.18
N GLY A 17 -9.43 -7.60 9.19
CA GLY A 17 -9.63 -6.98 7.87
C GLY A 17 -10.28 -5.59 7.95
N PRO A 18 -11.50 -5.46 8.50
CA PRO A 18 -12.15 -4.16 8.68
C PRO A 18 -11.29 -3.12 9.41
N ARG A 19 -10.48 -3.57 10.39
CA ARG A 19 -9.57 -2.70 11.15
C ARG A 19 -8.41 -2.17 10.32
N LEU A 20 -7.74 -3.06 9.57
CA LEU A 20 -6.67 -2.68 8.63
C LEU A 20 -7.23 -1.79 7.50
N ALA A 21 -8.38 -2.12 6.94
CA ALA A 21 -9.02 -1.35 5.86
C ALA A 21 -9.36 0.09 6.28
N ASN A 22 -9.75 0.30 7.54
CA ASN A 22 -9.97 1.64 8.10
C ASN A 22 -8.66 2.46 8.19
N GLY A 23 -7.51 1.81 8.45
CA GLY A 23 -6.20 2.46 8.43
C GLY A 23 -5.99 3.52 9.53
N THR A 24 -6.77 3.47 10.61
CA THR A 24 -6.68 4.40 11.75
C THR A 24 -6.35 3.74 13.09
N SER A 25 -6.67 2.45 13.23
CA SER A 25 -6.47 1.69 14.48
C SER A 25 -5.37 0.64 14.36
N SER A 26 -5.12 0.10 13.17
CA SER A 26 -4.03 -0.81 12.88
C SER A 26 -3.51 -0.51 11.48
N ASP A 27 -2.19 -0.33 11.38
CA ASP A 27 -1.52 -0.02 10.13
C ASP A 27 -0.98 -1.27 9.42
N VAL A 28 -0.48 -2.22 10.20
CA VAL A 28 0.24 -3.41 9.72
C VAL A 28 -0.12 -4.63 10.57
N ALA A 29 -0.29 -5.78 9.91
CA ALA A 29 -0.32 -7.10 10.53
C ALA A 29 0.74 -8.00 9.87
N LEU A 30 1.61 -8.59 10.69
CA LEU A 30 2.75 -9.40 10.21
C LEU A 30 2.46 -10.91 10.18
N GLU A 31 1.31 -11.34 10.68
CA GLU A 31 0.92 -12.75 10.70
C GLU A 31 -0.59 -12.85 10.49
N LEU A 32 -0.99 -13.16 9.27
CA LEU A 32 -2.39 -13.34 8.89
C LEU A 32 -2.60 -14.75 8.35
N TRP A 33 -3.55 -15.45 8.96
CA TRP A 33 -3.99 -16.76 8.53
C TRP A 33 -5.01 -16.61 7.39
N PRO A 34 -4.84 -17.29 6.24
CA PRO A 34 -5.83 -17.34 5.17
C PRO A 34 -7.23 -17.74 5.64
N SER A 35 -7.33 -18.68 6.59
CA SER A 35 -8.61 -19.08 7.21
C SER A 35 -9.32 -17.90 7.88
N ASP A 36 -8.60 -17.12 8.69
CA ASP A 36 -9.12 -15.90 9.33
C ASP A 36 -9.44 -14.79 8.31
N ALA A 37 -8.67 -14.72 7.22
CA ALA A 37 -8.84 -13.74 6.17
C ALA A 37 -10.01 -14.04 5.22
N SER A 38 -10.51 -15.26 5.21
CA SER A 38 -11.52 -15.75 4.25
C SER A 38 -12.78 -14.89 4.16
N THR A 39 -13.18 -14.25 5.26
CA THR A 39 -14.40 -13.41 5.33
C THR A 39 -14.21 -12.00 4.76
N TRP A 40 -12.98 -11.56 4.53
CA TRP A 40 -12.69 -10.16 4.23
C TRP A 40 -11.65 -9.93 3.14
N TYR A 41 -10.85 -10.94 2.77
CA TYR A 41 -9.76 -10.82 1.81
C TYR A 41 -10.24 -10.36 0.42
N GLU A 42 -11.25 -11.02 -0.15
CA GLU A 42 -11.81 -10.66 -1.45
C GLU A 42 -12.28 -9.19 -1.46
N LYS A 43 -13.03 -8.78 -0.43
CA LYS A 43 -13.53 -7.42 -0.32
C LYS A 43 -12.41 -6.39 -0.22
N TYR A 44 -11.55 -6.49 0.79
CA TYR A 44 -10.62 -5.41 1.12
C TYR A 44 -9.31 -5.45 0.33
N VAL A 45 -8.84 -6.63 -0.06
CA VAL A 45 -7.59 -6.79 -0.82
C VAL A 45 -7.86 -6.75 -2.32
N GLN A 46 -8.85 -7.50 -2.81
CA GLN A 46 -9.04 -7.68 -4.27
C GLN A 46 -9.99 -6.65 -4.90
N LEU A 47 -11.09 -6.30 -4.23
CA LEU A 47 -12.12 -5.43 -4.79
C LEU A 47 -11.90 -3.96 -4.43
N GLU A 48 -11.67 -3.66 -3.15
CA GLU A 48 -11.55 -2.28 -2.66
C GLU A 48 -10.11 -1.74 -2.70
N ASN A 49 -9.10 -2.61 -2.72
CA ASN A 49 -7.68 -2.26 -2.57
C ASN A 49 -7.40 -1.38 -1.32
N SER A 50 -8.18 -1.53 -0.25
CA SER A 50 -8.01 -0.82 1.02
C SER A 50 -6.97 -1.48 1.94
N ILE A 51 -6.58 -2.72 1.62
CA ILE A 51 -5.49 -3.47 2.25
C ILE A 51 -4.49 -3.90 1.18
N VAL A 52 -3.19 -3.77 1.48
CA VAL A 52 -2.09 -4.24 0.63
C VAL A 52 -1.52 -5.52 1.21
N ASP A 53 -1.52 -6.60 0.43
CA ASP A 53 -0.90 -7.89 0.76
C ASP A 53 0.57 -7.91 0.28
N TYR A 54 1.49 -8.25 1.18
CA TYR A 54 2.93 -8.34 0.92
C TYR A 54 3.44 -9.78 0.78
N GLY A 55 2.55 -10.76 0.71
CA GLY A 55 2.85 -12.17 0.57
C GLY A 55 3.39 -12.82 1.84
N SER A 56 4.01 -13.99 1.66
CA SER A 56 4.32 -14.92 2.74
C SER A 56 5.19 -14.33 3.85
N VAL A 57 4.86 -14.61 5.11
CA VAL A 57 5.69 -14.28 6.29
C VAL A 57 6.99 -15.11 6.40
N GLY A 58 7.15 -16.15 5.58
CA GLY A 58 8.36 -16.99 5.53
C GLY A 58 8.22 -18.37 6.18
N TYR A 59 7.10 -18.65 6.83
CA TYR A 59 6.74 -19.95 7.39
C TYR A 59 5.27 -20.30 7.12
N THR A 60 4.89 -21.53 7.42
CA THR A 60 3.54 -22.06 7.19
C THR A 60 2.80 -22.35 8.49
N GLY A 61 1.48 -22.32 8.38
CA GLY A 61 0.53 -22.52 9.46
C GLY A 61 -0.07 -23.89 9.30
N ARG A 62 -0.13 -24.66 10.37
CA ARG A 62 -0.81 -25.96 10.32
C ARG A 62 -1.51 -26.27 11.62
N VAL A 63 -2.81 -26.46 11.51
CA VAL A 63 -3.67 -26.92 12.59
C VAL A 63 -3.70 -28.45 12.60
N GLY A 64 -3.98 -29.07 13.75
CA GLY A 64 -4.22 -30.51 13.81
C GLY A 64 -4.53 -31.02 15.21
N LEU A 65 -4.72 -32.34 15.30
CA LEU A 65 -4.78 -33.05 16.58
C LEU A 65 -3.40 -33.62 16.90
N TYR A 66 -3.01 -33.54 18.16
CA TYR A 66 -1.70 -33.94 18.64
C TYR A 66 -1.81 -34.75 19.93
N PHE A 67 -0.86 -35.66 20.11
CA PHE A 67 -0.67 -36.39 21.35
C PHE A 67 0.81 -36.37 21.76
N PRO A 68 1.16 -36.65 23.03
CA PRO A 68 2.55 -36.66 23.45
C PRO A 68 3.40 -37.72 22.72
N SER A 69 4.53 -37.31 22.15
CA SER A 69 5.39 -38.23 21.39
C SER A 69 5.93 -39.41 22.22
N TYR A 70 6.03 -39.26 23.55
CA TYR A 70 6.43 -40.35 24.43
C TYR A 70 5.49 -41.57 24.36
N MET A 71 4.25 -41.40 23.88
CA MET A 71 3.32 -42.51 23.71
C MET A 71 3.78 -43.49 22.63
N LEU A 72 4.52 -43.04 21.62
CA LEU A 72 5.13 -43.91 20.62
C LEU A 72 6.16 -44.84 21.26
N ASP A 73 6.94 -44.32 22.20
CA ASP A 73 7.93 -45.12 22.95
C ASP A 73 7.26 -46.06 23.97
N GLN A 74 6.14 -45.63 24.57
CA GLN A 74 5.39 -46.44 25.55
C GLN A 74 4.58 -47.56 24.90
N TYR A 75 4.09 -47.35 23.67
CA TYR A 75 3.26 -48.31 22.97
C TYR A 75 3.81 -48.64 21.56
N PRO A 76 5.04 -49.16 21.47
CA PRO A 76 5.72 -49.39 20.18
C PRO A 76 5.03 -50.46 19.32
N GLN A 77 4.15 -51.27 19.90
CA GLN A 77 3.33 -52.24 19.16
C GLN A 77 2.28 -51.58 18.23
N TYR A 78 1.99 -50.29 18.42
CA TYR A 78 1.06 -49.52 17.59
C TYR A 78 1.85 -48.60 16.65
N GLU A 79 2.45 -49.19 15.61
CA GLU A 79 3.32 -48.49 14.64
C GLU A 79 2.65 -47.29 13.92
N THR A 80 1.31 -47.23 13.91
CA THR A 80 0.53 -46.19 13.23
C THR A 80 -0.32 -45.37 14.20
N LEU A 81 0.15 -45.15 15.44
CA LEU A 81 -0.56 -44.34 16.44
C LEU A 81 -0.70 -42.86 16.00
N ASP A 82 0.13 -42.43 15.07
CA ASP A 82 0.08 -41.12 14.41
C ASP A 82 -0.89 -41.06 13.22
N PHE A 83 -1.58 -42.16 12.89
CA PHE A 83 -2.57 -42.18 11.82
C PHE A 83 -3.99 -42.20 12.39
N TRP A 84 -4.90 -41.43 11.77
CA TRP A 84 -6.27 -41.21 12.29
C TRP A 84 -7.06 -42.49 12.58
N LYS A 85 -6.76 -43.62 11.89
CA LYS A 85 -7.43 -44.89 12.14
C LYS A 85 -7.22 -45.42 13.55
N MET A 86 -6.22 -44.94 14.29
CA MET A 86 -6.12 -45.23 15.73
C MET A 86 -7.38 -44.81 16.52
N LEU A 87 -8.16 -43.85 15.99
CA LEU A 87 -9.43 -43.40 16.56
C LEU A 87 -10.64 -44.28 16.17
N VAL A 88 -10.45 -45.34 15.39
CA VAL A 88 -11.51 -46.33 15.10
C VAL A 88 -11.28 -47.69 15.75
N HIS A 89 -10.08 -47.92 16.30
CA HIS A 89 -9.66 -49.18 16.91
C HIS A 89 -9.76 -49.12 18.45
N PRO A 90 -10.58 -49.97 19.10
CA PRO A 90 -10.78 -49.92 20.56
C PRO A 90 -9.49 -50.03 21.38
N GLU A 91 -8.52 -50.83 20.92
CA GLU A 91 -7.22 -51.09 21.55
C GLU A 91 -6.30 -49.88 21.60
N THR A 92 -6.42 -48.95 20.64
CA THR A 92 -5.67 -47.69 20.61
C THR A 92 -6.47 -46.56 21.25
N GLN A 93 -7.80 -46.55 21.10
CA GLN A 93 -8.67 -45.58 21.78
C GLN A 93 -8.52 -45.64 23.31
N MET A 94 -8.28 -46.82 23.88
CA MET A 94 -8.12 -46.97 25.34
C MET A 94 -6.87 -46.32 25.92
N LEU A 95 -5.94 -45.90 25.07
CA LEU A 95 -4.74 -45.17 25.48
C LEU A 95 -5.03 -43.70 25.80
N PHE A 96 -6.19 -43.19 25.38
CA PHE A 96 -6.55 -41.78 25.49
C PHE A 96 -7.69 -41.53 26.52
N PRO A 97 -7.84 -40.30 27.03
CA PRO A 97 -8.92 -39.93 27.94
C PRO A 97 -10.30 -40.27 27.37
N ARG A 98 -11.22 -40.69 28.23
CA ARG A 98 -12.61 -41.00 27.85
C ARG A 98 -13.49 -39.78 27.92
N SER A 99 -14.57 -39.74 27.14
CA SER A 99 -15.53 -38.64 27.15
C SER A 99 -16.03 -38.31 28.56
N GLY A 100 -15.91 -37.04 28.94
CA GLY A 100 -16.27 -36.49 30.24
C GLY A 100 -15.19 -36.66 31.32
N SER A 101 -13.92 -36.81 30.96
CA SER A 101 -12.82 -36.98 31.92
C SER A 101 -11.92 -35.76 32.08
N GLY A 102 -11.87 -34.88 31.08
CA GLY A 102 -11.17 -33.61 31.13
C GLY A 102 -11.93 -32.54 31.92
N PRO A 103 -11.26 -31.45 32.31
CA PRO A 103 -11.90 -30.36 33.01
C PRO A 103 -12.89 -29.62 32.08
N HIS A 104 -13.95 -29.09 32.67
CA HIS A 104 -14.95 -28.28 31.99
C HIS A 104 -14.69 -26.81 32.24
N ALA A 105 -14.66 -26.01 31.18
CA ALA A 105 -14.54 -24.58 31.29
C ALA A 105 -15.90 -23.89 31.32
N THR A 106 -15.99 -22.85 32.15
CA THR A 106 -17.17 -21.99 32.27
C THR A 106 -16.76 -20.53 32.18
N HIS A 107 -17.69 -19.70 31.73
CA HIS A 107 -17.58 -18.25 31.85
C HIS A 107 -17.62 -17.84 33.34
N SER A 108 -17.28 -16.58 33.62
CA SER A 108 -17.28 -16.03 34.99
C SER A 108 -18.64 -16.10 35.70
N ASN A 109 -19.73 -16.16 34.94
CA ASN A 109 -21.10 -16.33 35.43
C ASN A 109 -21.49 -17.81 35.66
N GLY A 110 -20.57 -18.75 35.42
CA GLY A 110 -20.78 -20.19 35.55
C GLY A 110 -21.43 -20.88 34.35
N SER A 111 -21.80 -20.16 33.28
CA SER A 111 -22.35 -20.80 32.07
C SER A 111 -21.25 -21.49 31.27
N PRO A 112 -21.55 -22.56 30.51
CA PRO A 112 -20.55 -23.26 29.70
C PRO A 112 -19.96 -22.33 28.63
N ILE A 113 -18.68 -22.49 28.30
CA ILE A 113 -18.01 -21.66 27.28
C ILE A 113 -18.49 -21.90 25.85
N CYS A 114 -19.28 -22.95 25.65
CA CYS A 114 -19.80 -23.38 24.36
C CYS A 114 -21.12 -24.11 24.64
N ASP A 115 -22.25 -23.59 24.16
CA ASP A 115 -23.56 -24.18 24.48
C ASP A 115 -24.64 -23.89 23.42
N GLY A 116 -25.73 -24.65 23.48
CA GLY A 116 -26.97 -24.36 22.75
C GLY A 116 -27.01 -24.80 21.29
N ASN A 117 -25.92 -25.35 20.73
CA ASN A 117 -25.89 -25.81 19.34
C ASN A 117 -25.35 -27.26 19.22
N PRO A 118 -26.20 -28.27 19.00
CA PRO A 118 -25.76 -29.66 18.81
C PRO A 118 -24.72 -29.88 17.69
N PHE A 119 -24.71 -29.04 16.65
CA PHE A 119 -23.70 -29.13 15.59
C PHE A 119 -22.33 -28.59 15.99
N GLY A 120 -22.29 -27.75 17.04
CA GLY A 120 -21.08 -27.13 17.57
C GLY A 120 -20.67 -27.75 18.91
N CYS A 121 -21.52 -27.61 19.93
CA CYS A 121 -21.35 -28.10 21.30
C CYS A 121 -22.65 -27.88 22.12
N VAL A 122 -22.88 -28.74 23.12
CA VAL A 122 -23.88 -28.51 24.17
C VAL A 122 -23.18 -28.73 25.50
N ASN A 123 -23.34 -27.78 26.43
CA ASN A 123 -22.72 -27.81 27.74
C ASN A 123 -21.19 -28.06 27.70
N GLY A 124 -20.49 -27.35 26.82
CA GLY A 124 -19.03 -27.40 26.68
C GLY A 124 -18.49 -28.58 25.86
N THR A 125 -19.35 -29.46 25.34
CA THR A 125 -18.88 -30.66 24.63
C THR A 125 -19.65 -30.90 23.33
N TYR A 126 -18.93 -31.17 22.25
CA TYR A 126 -19.51 -31.75 21.05
C TYR A 126 -19.61 -33.27 21.18
N LYS A 127 -20.80 -33.80 20.88
CA LYS A 127 -21.10 -35.23 20.86
C LYS A 127 -21.69 -35.58 19.49
N PRO A 128 -21.11 -36.54 18.73
CA PRO A 128 -21.66 -36.94 17.44
C PRO A 128 -23.02 -37.64 17.62
N SER A 129 -23.80 -37.77 16.55
CA SER A 129 -25.19 -38.25 16.63
C SER A 129 -25.34 -39.71 17.10
N TRP A 130 -24.28 -40.52 17.00
CA TRP A 130 -24.24 -41.91 17.49
C TRP A 130 -23.67 -42.03 18.90
N TYR A 131 -23.35 -40.93 19.58
CA TYR A 131 -22.98 -40.94 20.99
C TYR A 131 -24.19 -41.22 21.88
N THR A 132 -24.01 -42.08 22.88
CA THR A 132 -24.95 -42.27 23.99
C THR A 132 -24.21 -42.19 25.33
N ASP A 133 -24.86 -41.66 26.37
CA ASP A 133 -24.22 -41.58 27.71
C ASP A 133 -23.89 -42.96 28.29
N SER A 134 -24.63 -44.02 27.91
CA SER A 134 -24.33 -45.41 28.26
C SER A 134 -23.06 -45.96 27.63
N GLU A 135 -22.62 -45.37 26.51
CA GLU A 135 -21.47 -45.81 25.73
C GLU A 135 -20.30 -44.83 25.82
N LYS A 136 -20.35 -43.86 26.74
CA LYS A 136 -19.31 -42.83 26.88
C LYS A 136 -17.89 -43.39 27.00
N GLN A 137 -17.71 -44.59 27.57
CA GLN A 137 -16.40 -45.24 27.67
C GLN A 137 -15.78 -45.63 26.32
N ASN A 138 -16.59 -45.70 25.25
CA ASN A 138 -16.14 -46.02 23.90
C ASN A 138 -15.68 -44.78 23.14
N PHE A 139 -15.87 -43.58 23.69
CA PHE A 139 -15.52 -42.32 23.05
C PHE A 139 -14.23 -41.75 23.64
N VAL A 140 -13.27 -41.45 22.76
CA VAL A 140 -12.08 -40.67 23.10
C VAL A 140 -12.46 -39.21 23.27
N GLU A 141 -11.96 -38.56 24.31
CA GLU A 141 -12.12 -37.12 24.47
C GLU A 141 -10.96 -36.39 23.81
N ILE A 142 -11.29 -35.44 22.92
CA ILE A 142 -10.35 -34.53 22.29
C ILE A 142 -10.48 -33.18 22.97
N TRP A 143 -9.36 -32.64 23.43
CA TRP A 143 -9.28 -31.36 24.11
C TRP A 143 -9.18 -30.23 23.10
N MET A 144 -10.13 -29.31 23.15
CA MET A 144 -10.20 -28.13 22.31
C MET A 144 -10.07 -26.87 23.18
N GLU A 145 -9.54 -25.80 22.61
CA GLU A 145 -9.49 -24.49 23.28
C GLU A 145 -10.88 -23.84 23.25
N THR A 146 -11.25 -23.24 22.11
CA THR A 146 -12.58 -22.66 21.88
C THR A 146 -13.16 -23.15 20.57
N MET A 147 -14.45 -22.87 20.33
CA MET A 147 -15.08 -23.15 19.04
C MET A 147 -14.63 -22.16 17.94
N GLU A 148 -13.93 -21.07 18.31
CA GLU A 148 -13.57 -19.98 17.38
C GLU A 148 -12.31 -20.30 16.57
N THR A 149 -11.37 -21.07 17.12
CA THR A 149 -10.03 -21.28 16.52
C THR A 149 -10.02 -22.20 15.30
N THR A 150 -11.05 -23.02 15.07
CA THR A 150 -11.31 -23.71 13.79
C THR A 150 -12.79 -24.08 13.67
N VAL A 151 -13.62 -23.08 13.39
CA VAL A 151 -15.08 -23.16 13.46
C VAL A 151 -15.65 -24.38 12.71
N TYR A 152 -16.32 -25.28 13.44
CA TYR A 152 -16.96 -26.54 13.00
C TYR A 152 -16.09 -27.63 12.36
N TYR A 153 -14.83 -27.36 11.99
CA TYR A 153 -14.03 -28.31 11.21
C TYR A 153 -13.87 -29.67 11.90
N PHE A 154 -13.46 -29.68 13.17
CA PHE A 154 -13.22 -30.94 13.89
C PHE A 154 -14.51 -31.70 14.20
N GLN A 155 -15.63 -31.00 14.42
CA GLN A 155 -16.94 -31.62 14.55
C GLN A 155 -17.31 -32.35 13.25
N ARG A 156 -17.12 -31.67 12.11
CA ARG A 156 -17.40 -32.25 10.80
C ARG A 156 -16.40 -33.33 10.41
N LEU A 157 -15.17 -33.29 10.92
CA LEU A 157 -14.18 -34.36 10.76
C LEU A 157 -14.58 -35.62 11.53
N VAL A 158 -15.04 -35.47 12.78
CA VAL A 158 -15.62 -36.56 13.57
C VAL A 158 -16.84 -37.16 12.86
N ASP A 159 -17.74 -36.31 12.37
CA ASP A 159 -18.92 -36.73 11.60
C ASP A 159 -18.54 -37.51 10.33
N GLY A 160 -17.67 -36.95 9.49
CA GLY A 160 -17.36 -37.52 8.18
C GLY A 160 -16.58 -38.82 8.25
N LEU A 161 -15.69 -38.96 9.24
CA LEU A 161 -14.90 -40.19 9.45
C LEU A 161 -15.58 -41.19 10.38
N HIS A 162 -16.76 -40.86 10.92
CA HIS A 162 -17.47 -41.68 11.91
C HIS A 162 -16.61 -42.08 13.13
N LEU A 163 -15.92 -41.10 13.72
CA LEU A 163 -15.03 -41.34 14.85
C LEU A 163 -15.80 -41.45 16.17
N ASN A 164 -15.47 -42.44 17.00
CA ASN A 164 -15.93 -42.45 18.40
C ASN A 164 -15.09 -41.46 19.22
N ALA A 165 -15.30 -40.17 18.96
CA ALA A 165 -14.65 -39.09 19.67
C ALA A 165 -15.64 -37.99 20.05
N THR A 166 -15.40 -37.34 21.19
CA THR A 166 -16.09 -36.12 21.62
C THR A 166 -15.09 -34.98 21.68
N LEU A 167 -15.55 -33.74 21.48
CA LEU A 167 -14.69 -32.55 21.58
C LEU A 167 -15.05 -31.77 22.84
N ASN A 168 -14.16 -31.74 23.82
CA ASN A 168 -14.34 -30.99 25.06
C ASN A 168 -13.68 -29.62 24.93
N PHE A 169 -14.46 -28.54 25.04
CA PHE A 169 -13.98 -27.17 24.98
C PHE A 169 -13.56 -26.70 26.36
N MET A 170 -12.29 -26.32 26.50
CA MET A 170 -11.63 -26.03 27.78
C MET A 170 -11.25 -24.55 27.95
N GLY A 171 -11.54 -23.71 26.95
CA GLY A 171 -11.29 -22.27 27.00
C GLY A 171 -9.82 -21.95 27.21
N ASN A 172 -9.58 -20.85 27.91
CA ASN A 172 -8.22 -20.35 28.16
C ASN A 172 -7.37 -21.33 29.01
N ASP A 173 -8.01 -22.22 29.77
CA ASP A 173 -7.31 -23.22 30.59
C ASP A 173 -6.81 -24.43 29.77
N ALA A 174 -7.12 -24.51 28.47
CA ALA A 174 -6.68 -25.62 27.62
C ALA A 174 -5.15 -25.79 27.65
N PHE A 175 -4.39 -24.70 27.57
CA PHE A 175 -2.92 -24.73 27.56
C PHE A 175 -2.32 -25.21 28.88
N SER A 176 -2.78 -24.65 30.01
CA SER A 176 -2.27 -25.02 31.34
C SER A 176 -2.57 -26.48 31.66
N ASN A 177 -3.77 -26.96 31.29
CA ASN A 177 -4.15 -28.37 31.44
C ASN A 177 -3.30 -29.30 30.56
N LEU A 178 -3.03 -28.91 29.32
CA LEU A 178 -2.19 -29.66 28.39
C LEU A 178 -0.74 -29.77 28.89
N VAL A 179 -0.15 -28.67 29.36
CA VAL A 179 1.19 -28.65 29.97
C VAL A 179 1.24 -29.57 31.20
N SER A 180 0.27 -29.43 32.11
CA SER A 180 0.19 -30.27 33.31
C SER A 180 0.07 -31.77 32.98
N ALA A 181 -0.76 -32.12 31.99
CA ALA A 181 -0.89 -33.49 31.53
C ALA A 181 0.42 -34.03 30.92
N TYR A 182 1.12 -33.21 30.14
CA TYR A 182 2.41 -33.57 29.54
C TYR A 182 3.49 -33.82 30.61
N GLU A 183 3.64 -32.91 31.57
CA GLU A 183 4.62 -33.00 32.66
C GLU A 183 4.37 -34.21 33.56
N THR A 184 3.09 -34.53 33.81
CA THR A 184 2.68 -35.69 34.62
C THR A 184 2.61 -37.00 33.84
N LYS A 185 3.05 -37.01 32.57
CA LYS A 185 3.00 -38.17 31.66
C LYS A 185 1.60 -38.79 31.55
N LYS A 186 0.55 -37.96 31.62
CA LYS A 186 -0.82 -38.36 31.35
C LYS A 186 -1.09 -38.27 29.85
N PRO A 187 -1.59 -39.35 29.21
CA PRO A 187 -2.01 -39.31 27.81
C PRO A 187 -3.10 -38.27 27.59
N PHE A 188 -3.03 -37.59 26.44
CA PHE A 188 -4.08 -36.69 25.96
C PHE A 188 -4.10 -36.69 24.43
N LEU A 189 -5.24 -36.24 23.89
CA LEU A 189 -5.39 -35.91 22.49
C LEU A 189 -5.96 -34.50 22.41
N ALA A 190 -5.25 -33.58 21.77
CA ALA A 190 -5.61 -32.16 21.81
C ALA A 190 -5.43 -31.46 20.47
N TYR A 191 -6.28 -30.48 20.23
CA TYR A 191 -6.10 -29.47 19.20
C TYR A 191 -4.86 -28.64 19.48
N GLN A 192 -4.00 -28.46 18.47
CA GLN A 192 -2.89 -27.51 18.47
C GLN A 192 -2.65 -26.97 17.05
N TRP A 193 -1.88 -25.90 16.96
CA TRP A 193 -1.46 -25.30 15.69
C TRP A 193 0.02 -24.95 15.72
N ARG A 194 0.69 -25.02 14.58
CA ARG A 194 2.03 -24.46 14.40
C ARG A 194 1.97 -23.22 13.50
N PRO A 195 2.83 -22.21 13.74
CA PRO A 195 3.76 -22.16 14.87
C PRO A 195 3.02 -21.77 16.17
N THR A 196 3.47 -22.31 17.31
CA THR A 196 2.98 -21.93 18.65
C THR A 196 4.01 -22.29 19.70
N THR A 197 3.99 -21.62 20.85
CA THR A 197 4.89 -21.93 22.00
C THR A 197 4.71 -23.38 22.45
N THR A 198 3.48 -23.90 22.45
CA THR A 198 3.17 -25.30 22.81
C THR A 198 3.88 -26.33 21.94
N LEU A 199 3.80 -26.23 20.61
CA LEU A 199 4.44 -27.22 19.71
C LEU A 199 5.96 -27.01 19.61
N ALA A 200 6.45 -25.80 19.88
CA ALA A 200 7.88 -25.52 19.96
C ALA A 200 8.50 -25.98 21.30
N GLY A 201 7.73 -25.93 22.39
CA GLY A 201 8.18 -26.29 23.74
C GLY A 201 7.92 -27.73 24.16
N LEU A 202 6.88 -28.37 23.60
CA LEU A 202 6.50 -29.75 23.92
C LEU A 202 6.75 -30.68 22.73
N ASN A 203 7.30 -31.87 22.99
CA ASN A 203 7.47 -32.89 21.96
C ASN A 203 6.15 -33.64 21.76
N LEU A 204 5.33 -33.15 20.82
CA LEU A 204 4.05 -33.72 20.45
C LEU A 204 4.08 -34.28 19.02
N THR A 205 3.37 -35.38 18.81
CA THR A 205 3.17 -36.00 17.50
C THR A 205 1.80 -35.61 16.96
N ARG A 206 1.77 -35.14 15.70
CA ARG A 206 0.53 -34.80 15.01
C ARG A 206 -0.13 -36.05 14.44
N ILE A 207 -1.45 -36.14 14.54
CA ILE A 207 -2.24 -37.13 13.81
C ILE A 207 -2.33 -36.75 12.34
N ILE A 208 -2.13 -37.74 11.47
CA ILE A 208 -2.23 -37.66 10.03
C ILE A 208 -3.63 -38.14 9.60
N PHE A 209 -4.33 -37.25 8.89
CA PHE A 209 -5.60 -37.53 8.22
C PHE A 209 -5.37 -37.64 6.70
N PRO A 210 -6.33 -38.19 5.93
CA PRO A 210 -6.19 -38.30 4.47
C PRO A 210 -6.04 -36.93 3.79
N ASP A 211 -5.20 -36.80 2.77
CA ASP A 211 -5.04 -35.53 2.05
C ASP A 211 -6.32 -35.14 1.27
N ASP A 212 -6.56 -33.83 1.12
CA ASP A 212 -7.68 -33.30 0.33
C ASP A 212 -7.43 -33.37 -1.18
N SER A 213 -7.50 -34.58 -1.73
CA SER A 213 -7.32 -34.83 -3.18
C SER A 213 -8.55 -34.49 -4.03
N ILE A 214 -9.73 -34.30 -3.42
CA ILE A 214 -11.03 -34.21 -4.12
C ILE A 214 -11.80 -32.91 -3.85
N GLY A 215 -11.21 -31.95 -3.12
CA GLY A 215 -11.79 -30.65 -2.81
C GLY A 215 -12.89 -30.71 -1.74
N ALA A 216 -12.80 -31.66 -0.81
CA ALA A 216 -13.72 -31.79 0.31
C ALA A 216 -13.62 -30.59 1.26
N PHE A 217 -12.43 -30.02 1.47
CA PHE A 217 -12.26 -28.83 2.30
C PHE A 217 -12.97 -27.61 1.70
N LYS A 218 -12.89 -27.44 0.36
CA LYS A 218 -13.59 -26.35 -0.34
C LYS A 218 -15.12 -26.47 -0.26
N LYS A 219 -15.66 -27.70 -0.17
CA LYS A 219 -17.10 -27.91 0.07
C LYS A 219 -17.46 -27.53 1.50
N PHE A 220 -16.65 -27.96 2.47
CA PHE A 220 -16.81 -27.58 3.87
C PHE A 220 -16.84 -26.06 4.06
N GLN A 221 -15.93 -25.32 3.41
CA GLN A 221 -15.92 -23.85 3.51
C GLN A 221 -17.22 -23.17 3.05
N LYS A 222 -18.03 -23.80 2.19
CA LYS A 222 -19.31 -23.24 1.73
C LYS A 222 -20.44 -23.44 2.74
N ASP A 223 -20.41 -24.52 3.50
CA ASP A 223 -21.36 -24.81 4.57
C ASP A 223 -20.63 -25.53 5.73
N PRO A 224 -19.90 -24.77 6.57
CA PRO A 224 -19.09 -25.34 7.64
C PRO A 224 -19.93 -26.06 8.70
N VAL A 225 -21.21 -25.68 8.83
CA VAL A 225 -22.10 -26.22 9.85
C VAL A 225 -22.57 -27.62 9.47
N HIS A 226 -22.84 -27.92 8.20
CA HIS A 226 -23.49 -29.19 7.85
C HIS A 226 -22.64 -30.12 6.99
N THR A 227 -21.53 -29.65 6.41
CA THR A 227 -20.74 -30.47 5.48
C THR A 227 -19.75 -31.36 6.23
N PRO A 228 -19.89 -32.70 6.20
CA PRO A 228 -18.91 -33.60 6.80
C PRO A 228 -17.56 -33.53 6.09
N VAL A 229 -16.49 -33.78 6.83
CA VAL A 229 -15.11 -33.73 6.34
C VAL A 229 -14.43 -35.08 6.58
N THR A 230 -13.69 -35.56 5.58
CA THR A 230 -12.93 -36.83 5.65
C THR A 230 -11.44 -36.66 5.36
N VAL A 231 -11.00 -35.42 5.27
CA VAL A 231 -9.65 -35.05 4.82
C VAL A 231 -9.01 -34.10 5.83
N ASP A 232 -7.69 -34.06 5.84
CA ASP A 232 -6.88 -33.22 6.70
C ASP A 232 -7.10 -31.72 6.40
N ILE A 233 -6.88 -30.89 7.41
CA ILE A 233 -6.95 -29.44 7.26
C ILE A 233 -5.71 -29.00 6.48
N PRO A 234 -5.87 -28.19 5.41
CA PRO A 234 -4.75 -27.75 4.60
C PRO A 234 -3.70 -26.99 5.39
N VAL A 235 -2.45 -27.08 4.93
CA VAL A 235 -1.38 -26.18 5.37
C VAL A 235 -1.68 -24.78 4.81
N GLU A 236 -1.53 -23.76 5.65
CA GLU A 236 -1.78 -22.38 5.27
C GLU A 236 -0.47 -21.62 5.07
N ASN A 237 -0.39 -20.84 3.99
CA ASN A 237 0.71 -19.91 3.79
C ASN A 237 0.31 -18.58 4.45
N LEU A 238 0.85 -18.30 5.63
CA LEU A 238 0.54 -17.05 6.33
C LEU A 238 1.14 -15.87 5.56
N PHE A 239 0.43 -14.76 5.58
CA PHE A 239 0.79 -13.57 4.84
C PHE A 239 0.83 -12.34 5.76
N LYS A 240 1.28 -11.22 5.19
CA LYS A 240 1.45 -9.95 5.88
C LYS A 240 0.71 -8.89 5.10
N ALA A 241 0.08 -7.96 5.80
CA ALA A 241 -0.66 -6.90 5.13
C ALA A 241 -0.54 -5.56 5.86
N SER A 242 -0.79 -4.48 5.13
CA SER A 242 -0.96 -3.14 5.68
C SER A 242 -2.24 -2.49 5.18
N SER A 243 -2.68 -1.43 5.83
CA SER A 243 -3.66 -0.51 5.23
C SER A 243 -3.06 0.12 3.95
N ALA A 244 -3.91 0.46 2.98
CA ALA A 244 -3.49 1.21 1.80
C ALA A 244 -2.95 2.60 2.17
N LYS A 245 -3.53 3.22 3.20
CA LYS A 245 -3.05 4.49 3.76
C LYS A 245 -1.60 4.38 4.23
N PHE A 246 -1.25 3.34 5.00
CA PHE A 246 0.11 3.12 5.46
C PHE A 246 1.10 2.98 4.29
N ALA A 247 0.72 2.23 3.25
CA ALA A 247 1.58 2.06 2.07
C ALA A 247 1.83 3.38 1.31
N ILE A 248 0.84 4.29 1.30
CA ILE A 248 0.96 5.63 0.72
C ILE A 248 1.82 6.55 1.59
N ASP A 249 1.59 6.54 2.91
CA ASP A 249 2.26 7.44 3.85
C ASP A 249 3.73 7.02 4.09
N PHE A 250 4.04 5.72 3.99
CA PHE A 250 5.36 5.13 4.25
C PHE A 250 5.82 4.14 3.15
N PRO A 251 6.05 4.61 1.91
CA PRO A 251 6.38 3.74 0.78
C PRO A 251 7.68 2.93 0.99
N GLU A 252 8.65 3.46 1.72
CA GLU A 252 9.87 2.74 2.12
C GLU A 252 9.60 1.57 3.07
N LEU A 253 8.57 1.66 3.92
CA LEU A 253 8.16 0.54 4.79
C LEU A 253 7.43 -0.55 4.00
N SER A 254 6.83 -0.21 2.86
CA SER A 254 6.29 -1.22 1.94
C SER A 254 7.40 -2.13 1.39
N TYR A 255 8.60 -1.58 1.11
CA TYR A 255 9.77 -2.39 0.76
C TYR A 255 10.13 -3.34 1.90
N TYR A 256 10.23 -2.83 3.13
CA TYR A 256 10.51 -3.66 4.30
C TYR A 256 9.51 -4.80 4.45
N LEU A 257 8.20 -4.52 4.37
CA LEU A 257 7.16 -5.55 4.49
C LEU A 257 7.23 -6.59 3.36
N SER A 258 7.58 -6.19 2.14
CA SER A 258 7.79 -7.13 1.02
C SER A 258 9.01 -8.05 1.20
N LYS A 259 10.00 -7.64 2.01
CA LYS A 259 11.22 -8.40 2.28
C LYS A 259 11.18 -9.17 3.60
N PHE A 260 10.38 -8.72 4.55
CA PHE A 260 10.21 -9.36 5.84
C PHE A 260 9.78 -10.82 5.66
N SER A 261 10.65 -11.74 6.08
CA SER A 261 10.43 -13.17 5.94
C SER A 261 11.20 -13.92 7.03
N ILE A 262 10.51 -14.42 8.04
CA ILE A 262 11.09 -15.22 9.11
C ILE A 262 11.13 -16.70 8.66
N PRO A 263 12.29 -17.36 8.65
CA PRO A 263 12.37 -18.79 8.36
C PRO A 263 11.63 -19.64 9.41
N GLU A 264 11.03 -20.76 9.00
CA GLU A 264 10.31 -21.70 9.89
C GLU A 264 11.15 -22.11 11.13
N GLN A 265 12.43 -22.45 10.92
CA GLN A 265 13.34 -22.79 12.02
C GLN A 265 13.58 -21.63 13.00
N SER A 266 13.54 -20.38 12.52
CA SER A 266 13.72 -19.20 13.35
C SER A 266 12.49 -18.94 14.23
N ILE A 267 11.28 -19.03 13.67
CA ILE A 267 10.06 -18.84 14.46
C ILE A 267 9.90 -19.95 15.50
N ASP A 268 10.17 -21.21 15.13
CA ASP A 268 10.11 -22.33 16.07
C ASP A 268 11.13 -22.17 17.22
N LEU A 269 12.37 -21.78 16.91
CA LEU A 269 13.40 -21.53 17.92
C LEU A 269 13.07 -20.34 18.85
N MET A 270 12.46 -19.28 18.31
CA MET A 270 12.01 -18.16 19.14
C MET A 270 10.89 -18.62 20.07
N LEU A 271 9.86 -19.28 19.54
CA LEU A 271 8.73 -19.74 20.33
C LEU A 271 9.11 -20.80 21.38
N SER A 272 10.13 -21.64 21.12
CA SER A 272 10.60 -22.61 22.11
C SER A 272 11.27 -21.98 23.34
N LYS A 273 11.66 -20.70 23.25
CA LYS A 273 12.27 -19.93 24.35
C LYS A 273 11.23 -19.17 25.18
N ILE A 274 9.99 -19.10 24.71
CA ILE A 274 8.89 -18.42 25.39
C ILE A 274 8.10 -19.48 26.17
N PRO A 275 7.84 -19.29 27.47
CA PRO A 275 7.06 -20.25 28.23
C PRO A 275 5.65 -20.44 27.63
N THR A 276 5.18 -21.69 27.60
CA THR A 276 3.89 -22.07 26.99
C THR A 276 2.67 -21.47 27.68
N THR A 277 2.82 -20.98 28.91
CA THR A 277 1.76 -20.38 29.71
C THR A 277 1.76 -18.85 29.70
N VAL A 278 2.64 -18.21 28.93
CA VAL A 278 2.66 -16.74 28.83
C VAL A 278 1.43 -16.27 28.07
N GLY A 279 0.50 -15.64 28.78
CA GLY A 279 -0.69 -15.01 28.21
C GLY A 279 -0.67 -13.48 28.22
N ASP A 280 0.31 -12.87 28.90
CA ASP A 280 0.44 -11.41 28.97
C ASP A 280 1.42 -10.91 27.90
N TRP A 281 0.91 -10.13 26.95
CA TRP A 281 1.69 -9.53 25.86
C TRP A 281 2.78 -8.55 26.33
N THR A 282 2.78 -8.15 27.60
CA THR A 282 3.81 -7.30 28.19
C THR A 282 4.95 -8.08 28.85
N ASP A 283 4.89 -9.41 28.84
CA ASP A 283 5.94 -10.26 29.38
C ASP A 283 7.28 -10.06 28.63
N THR A 284 8.37 -9.95 29.38
CA THR A 284 9.68 -9.64 28.82
C THR A 284 10.25 -10.76 27.96
N SER A 285 9.76 -12.01 28.10
CA SER A 285 10.21 -13.14 27.29
C SER A 285 10.04 -12.91 25.78
N TYR A 286 8.99 -12.19 25.36
CA TYR A 286 8.82 -11.79 23.96
C TYR A 286 9.95 -10.86 23.49
N THR A 287 10.25 -9.82 24.28
CA THR A 287 11.28 -8.83 23.93
C THR A 287 12.68 -9.41 24.01
N ASP A 288 12.97 -10.23 25.03
CA ASP A 288 14.28 -10.84 25.25
C ASP A 288 14.59 -11.84 24.13
N THR A 289 13.64 -12.72 23.82
CA THR A 289 13.76 -13.70 22.72
C THR A 289 13.97 -13.01 21.38
N THR A 290 13.19 -11.97 21.10
CA THR A 290 13.31 -11.20 19.84
C THR A 290 14.66 -10.48 19.78
N CYS A 291 15.12 -9.88 20.88
CA CYS A 291 16.41 -9.19 20.94
C CYS A 291 17.58 -10.15 20.69
N ASP A 292 17.56 -11.34 21.27
CA ASP A 292 18.58 -12.35 21.05
C ASP A 292 18.58 -12.85 19.61
N TRP A 293 17.39 -13.07 19.03
CA TRP A 293 17.28 -13.45 17.62
C TRP A 293 17.82 -12.35 16.69
N LEU A 294 17.45 -11.09 16.91
CA LEU A 294 17.95 -9.95 16.13
C LEU A 294 19.48 -9.83 16.19
N LYS A 295 20.10 -9.98 17.37
CA LYS A 295 21.58 -9.93 17.50
C LYS A 295 22.29 -11.05 16.74
N THR A 296 21.66 -12.22 16.65
CA THR A 296 22.28 -13.41 16.05
C THR A 296 21.97 -13.58 14.56
N HIS A 297 20.96 -12.87 14.03
CA HIS A 297 20.48 -13.00 12.65
C HIS A 297 20.55 -11.67 11.87
N GLU A 298 21.49 -10.78 12.21
CA GLU A 298 21.69 -9.49 11.51
C GLU A 298 21.89 -9.65 10.01
N SER A 299 22.67 -10.64 9.59
CA SER A 299 22.89 -10.93 8.17
C SER A 299 21.59 -11.21 7.39
N LEU A 300 20.55 -11.72 8.07
CA LEU A 300 19.24 -11.98 7.48
C LEU A 300 18.40 -10.70 7.46
N TRP A 301 18.10 -10.11 8.62
CA TRP A 301 17.15 -9.00 8.69
C TRP A 301 17.70 -7.69 8.12
N ALA A 302 19.02 -7.50 8.07
CA ALA A 302 19.61 -6.33 7.44
C ALA A 302 19.24 -6.22 5.94
N THR A 303 18.99 -7.34 5.27
CA THR A 303 18.54 -7.36 3.87
C THR A 303 17.11 -6.86 3.68
N TRP A 304 16.31 -6.83 4.75
CA TRP A 304 14.93 -6.33 4.72
C TRP A 304 14.87 -4.81 4.78
N ILE A 305 15.91 -4.18 5.31
CA ILE A 305 15.97 -2.74 5.49
C ILE A 305 16.39 -2.10 4.15
N PRO A 306 15.59 -1.18 3.58
CA PRO A 306 16.02 -0.45 2.40
C PRO A 306 17.27 0.38 2.72
N PRO A 307 18.13 0.67 1.73
CA PRO A 307 19.24 1.59 1.95
C PRO A 307 18.71 2.93 2.46
N PRO A 308 19.40 3.60 3.39
CA PRO A 308 18.95 4.87 3.92
C PRO A 308 18.77 5.87 2.77
N PRO A 309 17.66 6.63 2.73
CA PRO A 309 17.46 7.64 1.71
C PRO A 309 18.60 8.66 1.74
N VAL A 310 19.21 8.89 0.58
CA VAL A 310 20.34 9.81 0.45
C VAL A 310 19.81 11.23 0.32
N SER A 311 20.26 12.12 1.19
CA SER A 311 19.99 13.56 1.08
C SER A 311 20.56 14.06 -0.25
N GLN A 312 19.68 14.54 -1.12
CA GLN A 312 20.06 15.02 -2.44
C GLN A 312 20.84 16.33 -2.28
N SER A 313 22.04 16.41 -2.85
CA SER A 313 22.82 17.65 -2.92
C SER A 313 22.30 18.57 -4.03
N GLN A 314 21.76 18.00 -5.09
CA GLN A 314 21.25 18.68 -6.28
C GLN A 314 20.08 17.91 -6.90
N CYS A 315 19.21 18.60 -7.63
CA CYS A 315 18.01 18.03 -8.23
C CYS A 315 17.96 18.20 -9.76
N PRO A 316 17.41 17.21 -10.49
CA PRO A 316 17.34 17.23 -11.95
C PRO A 316 16.29 18.22 -12.48
N ILE A 317 16.36 18.44 -13.79
CA ILE A 317 15.44 19.30 -14.53
C ILE A 317 13.98 18.93 -14.24
N GLY A 318 13.15 19.95 -14.02
CA GLY A 318 11.74 19.81 -13.67
C GLY A 318 11.44 19.43 -12.22
N THR A 319 12.45 19.39 -11.36
CA THR A 319 12.27 19.16 -9.91
C THR A 319 12.99 20.24 -9.09
N GLY A 320 12.42 20.60 -7.94
CA GLY A 320 13.04 21.49 -6.95
C GLY A 320 13.54 20.70 -5.75
N ARG A 321 14.49 21.27 -5.02
CA ARG A 321 15.11 20.68 -3.84
C ARG A 321 14.43 21.19 -2.58
N TYR A 322 13.69 20.31 -1.92
CA TYR A 322 12.91 20.62 -0.72
C TYR A 322 13.43 19.86 0.49
N LEU A 323 13.40 20.49 1.67
CA LEU A 323 13.68 19.80 2.92
C LEU A 323 12.42 19.04 3.37
N SER A 324 12.47 17.72 3.31
CA SER A 324 11.43 16.84 3.85
C SER A 324 11.94 16.16 5.11
N ASN A 325 11.33 16.48 6.26
CA ASN A 325 11.80 16.12 7.59
C ASN A 325 13.24 16.59 7.87
N SER A 326 14.23 15.78 7.52
CA SER A 326 15.66 16.04 7.75
C SER A 326 16.54 15.74 6.53
N LEU A 327 15.93 15.44 5.38
CA LEU A 327 16.62 15.10 4.14
C LEU A 327 16.17 16.03 3.01
N TYR A 328 17.13 16.44 2.18
CA TYR A 328 16.79 17.13 0.94
C TYR A 328 16.32 16.12 -0.09
N VAL A 329 15.15 16.36 -0.67
CA VAL A 329 14.52 15.52 -1.69
C VAL A 329 14.19 16.34 -2.92
N CYS A 330 14.09 15.67 -4.07
CA CYS A 330 13.71 16.30 -5.33
C CYS A 330 12.22 16.09 -5.58
N LEU A 331 11.43 17.17 -5.51
CA LEU A 331 9.99 17.13 -5.80
C LEU A 331 9.72 17.78 -7.14
N LYS A 332 8.81 17.21 -7.93
CA LYS A 332 8.39 17.78 -9.21
C LYS A 332 7.83 19.19 -9.01
N CYS A 333 8.21 20.13 -9.87
CA CYS A 333 7.66 21.49 -9.82
C CYS A 333 6.14 21.46 -10.08
N LEU A 334 5.39 22.14 -9.22
CA LEU A 334 3.93 22.24 -9.28
C LEU A 334 3.50 23.23 -10.37
N PRO A 335 2.22 23.21 -10.80
CA PRO A 335 1.69 24.25 -11.69
C PRO A 335 1.94 25.65 -11.12
N GLY A 336 2.40 26.56 -11.96
CA GLY A 336 2.84 27.90 -11.57
C GLY A 336 4.33 28.00 -11.19
N THR A 337 5.08 26.89 -11.17
CA THR A 337 6.54 26.89 -10.97
C THR A 337 7.24 26.05 -12.04
N TYR A 338 8.57 26.18 -12.13
CA TYR A 338 9.39 25.44 -13.09
C TYR A 338 10.82 25.23 -12.57
N ASN A 339 11.57 24.33 -13.22
CA ASN A 339 13.04 24.24 -13.10
C ASN A 339 13.64 23.77 -14.43
N LEU A 340 14.55 24.56 -15.01
CA LEU A 340 15.31 24.20 -16.23
C LEU A 340 16.76 23.76 -15.95
N ASN A 341 17.22 23.83 -14.70
CA ASN A 341 18.57 23.45 -14.30
C ASN A 341 18.63 21.96 -13.89
N ALA A 342 19.55 21.22 -14.49
CA ALA A 342 19.77 19.79 -14.22
C ALA A 342 20.49 19.48 -12.88
N THR A 343 21.01 20.51 -12.22
CA THR A 343 21.73 20.41 -10.94
C THR A 343 21.26 21.51 -9.96
N THR A 344 19.96 21.78 -9.89
CA THR A 344 19.46 22.83 -8.98
C THR A 344 19.70 22.45 -7.52
N THR A 345 20.11 23.44 -6.72
CA THR A 345 20.21 23.29 -5.25
C THR A 345 19.07 24.00 -4.52
N GLN A 346 18.11 24.56 -5.27
CA GLN A 346 17.02 25.40 -4.78
C GLN A 346 15.65 24.75 -5.04
N GLU A 347 14.61 25.32 -4.42
CA GLU A 347 13.22 25.04 -4.76
C GLU A 347 12.89 25.49 -6.19
N CYS A 348 11.75 25.06 -6.73
CA CYS A 348 11.32 25.46 -8.07
C CYS A 348 11.06 26.97 -8.16
N ASP A 349 11.48 27.58 -9.26
CA ASP A 349 11.27 28.99 -9.54
C ASP A 349 9.82 29.29 -9.86
N SER A 350 9.33 30.47 -9.43
CA SER A 350 8.02 31.00 -9.81
C SER A 350 7.94 31.22 -11.32
N CYS A 351 6.80 30.93 -11.92
CA CYS A 351 6.62 31.12 -13.36
C CYS A 351 6.90 32.57 -13.78
N PRO A 352 7.71 32.81 -14.83
CA PRO A 352 8.03 34.16 -15.29
C PRO A 352 6.79 34.91 -15.79
N GLU A 353 6.84 36.24 -15.73
CA GLU A 353 5.79 37.07 -16.34
C GLU A 353 5.68 36.80 -17.85
N ASN A 354 4.45 36.88 -18.38
CA ASN A 354 4.14 36.58 -19.78
C ASN A 354 4.41 35.13 -20.20
N ALA A 355 4.45 34.20 -19.25
CA ALA A 355 4.48 32.75 -19.48
C ALA A 355 3.42 32.00 -18.66
N SER A 356 3.22 30.74 -19.03
CA SER A 356 2.39 29.74 -18.36
C SER A 356 3.22 28.48 -18.11
N CYS A 357 3.35 28.11 -16.83
CA CYS A 357 4.14 26.97 -16.40
C CYS A 357 3.19 25.89 -15.85
N PRO A 358 2.95 24.78 -16.57
CA PRO A 358 2.13 23.68 -16.07
C PRO A 358 2.81 22.85 -14.96
N GLY A 359 4.05 23.20 -14.59
CA GLY A 359 4.91 22.46 -13.68
C GLY A 359 5.98 21.66 -14.42
N GLY A 360 6.91 21.09 -13.67
CA GLY A 360 8.08 20.40 -14.20
C GLY A 360 9.07 21.34 -14.92
N ALA A 361 9.50 20.93 -16.12
CA ALA A 361 10.52 21.60 -16.93
C ALA A 361 9.94 22.46 -18.06
N THR A 362 8.64 22.79 -17.98
CA THR A 362 7.92 23.42 -19.09
C THR A 362 7.61 24.88 -18.79
N VAL A 363 8.06 25.76 -19.68
CA VAL A 363 7.72 27.19 -19.66
C VAL A 363 7.11 27.53 -21.01
N ASN A 364 5.81 27.83 -21.03
CA ASN A 364 5.11 28.23 -22.24
C ASN A 364 5.01 29.75 -22.30
N VAL A 365 5.57 30.38 -23.32
CA VAL A 365 5.53 31.83 -23.52
C VAL A 365 4.23 32.24 -24.21
N ASN A 366 3.61 33.32 -23.74
CA ASN A 366 2.36 33.85 -24.28
C ASN A 366 2.51 34.37 -25.72
N ALA A 367 1.38 34.56 -26.41
CA ALA A 367 1.35 35.20 -27.72
C ALA A 367 2.00 36.60 -27.70
N MET A 368 2.70 36.96 -28.79
CA MET A 368 3.50 38.19 -28.92
C MET A 368 4.76 38.24 -28.04
N PHE A 369 5.17 37.11 -27.47
CA PHE A 369 6.43 36.97 -26.77
C PHE A 369 7.18 35.75 -27.30
N TRP A 370 8.51 35.79 -27.18
CA TRP A 370 9.37 34.66 -27.51
C TRP A 370 10.50 34.56 -26.48
N MET A 371 11.10 33.38 -26.37
CA MET A 371 12.28 33.16 -25.55
C MET A 371 13.38 32.46 -26.37
N PRO A 372 14.66 32.75 -26.11
CA PRO A 372 15.76 32.01 -26.72
C PRO A 372 15.71 30.51 -26.38
N VAL A 373 16.42 29.70 -27.17
CA VAL A 373 16.58 28.28 -26.86
C VAL A 373 17.30 28.15 -25.52
N THR A 374 16.71 27.36 -24.61
CA THR A 374 17.28 27.05 -23.31
C THR A 374 18.68 26.42 -23.50
N PRO A 375 19.73 26.96 -22.86
CA PRO A 375 21.07 26.40 -22.95
C PRO A 375 21.09 24.95 -22.44
N SER A 376 21.86 24.09 -23.09
CA SER A 376 21.98 22.68 -22.69
C SER A 376 22.80 22.47 -21.41
N ASN A 377 23.65 23.45 -21.05
CA ASN A 377 24.56 23.38 -19.89
C ASN A 377 24.28 24.54 -18.93
N ILE A 378 23.10 24.55 -18.31
CA ILE A 378 22.77 25.52 -17.27
C ILE A 378 23.52 25.16 -15.99
N THR A 379 24.26 26.12 -15.44
CA THR A 379 24.86 26.04 -14.10
C THR A 379 24.37 27.22 -13.26
N GLY A 380 23.60 26.95 -12.20
CA GLY A 380 23.03 27.97 -11.31
C GLY A 380 21.60 28.38 -11.64
N ASP A 381 21.14 29.49 -11.08
CA ASP A 381 19.76 29.98 -11.22
C ASP A 381 19.56 30.60 -12.62
N TYR A 382 19.05 29.80 -13.56
CA TYR A 382 18.74 30.26 -14.92
C TYR A 382 17.28 30.68 -15.01
N VAL A 383 17.08 31.97 -15.27
CA VAL A 383 15.76 32.54 -15.54
C VAL A 383 15.62 32.73 -17.05
N PRO A 384 14.60 32.15 -17.71
CA PRO A 384 14.34 32.39 -19.13
C PRO A 384 14.09 33.87 -19.39
N GLU A 385 14.85 34.42 -20.34
CA GLU A 385 14.62 35.79 -20.83
C GLU A 385 13.48 35.76 -21.85
N ILE A 386 12.36 36.40 -21.49
CA ILE A 386 11.19 36.51 -22.35
C ILE A 386 11.18 37.91 -22.97
N HIS A 387 11.17 37.97 -24.31
CA HIS A 387 11.21 39.20 -25.07
C HIS A 387 9.86 39.51 -25.70
N LEU A 388 9.45 40.77 -25.62
CA LEU A 388 8.27 41.29 -26.31
C LEU A 388 8.54 41.40 -27.82
N CYS A 389 7.60 40.91 -28.62
CA CYS A 389 7.52 41.17 -30.05
C CYS A 389 6.80 42.51 -30.30
N PRO A 390 7.47 43.54 -30.85
CA PRO A 390 6.85 44.86 -31.08
C PRO A 390 5.66 44.81 -32.05
N HIS A 391 5.66 43.83 -32.95
CA HIS A 391 4.62 43.63 -33.95
C HIS A 391 4.04 42.22 -33.85
N GLY A 392 3.01 42.06 -33.02
CA GLY A 392 2.45 40.76 -32.64
C GLY A 392 1.91 39.87 -33.79
N LYS A 393 1.73 40.40 -35.01
CA LYS A 393 1.39 39.58 -36.19
C LYS A 393 2.62 39.01 -36.90
N GLN A 394 3.74 39.71 -36.83
CA GLN A 394 4.96 39.43 -37.60
C GLN A 394 6.00 38.63 -36.79
N CYS A 395 5.85 38.65 -35.46
CA CYS A 395 6.78 38.04 -34.51
C CYS A 395 5.96 37.25 -33.50
N CYS A 396 6.15 35.94 -33.53
CA CYS A 396 5.54 34.94 -32.65
C CYS A 396 4.06 35.15 -32.27
N PRO A 397 3.13 35.09 -33.25
CA PRO A 397 1.72 35.41 -33.04
C PRO A 397 0.99 34.43 -32.10
N THR A 398 1.47 33.20 -31.96
CA THR A 398 0.85 32.14 -31.14
C THR A 398 1.60 31.86 -29.83
N GLY A 399 2.74 32.53 -29.58
CA GLY A 399 3.63 32.17 -28.49
C GLY A 399 4.42 30.89 -28.76
N ASN A 400 5.34 30.53 -27.86
CA ASN A 400 6.15 29.30 -27.94
C ASN A 400 6.95 29.07 -29.23
N CYS A 401 7.33 30.13 -29.93
CA CYS A 401 8.11 30.00 -31.16
C CYS A 401 9.55 29.58 -30.86
N THR A 402 10.10 28.72 -31.71
CA THR A 402 11.53 28.37 -31.62
C THR A 402 12.39 29.53 -32.10
N SER A 403 13.65 29.61 -31.64
CA SER A 403 14.56 30.70 -32.04
C SER A 403 14.78 30.81 -33.56
N THR A 404 14.51 29.74 -34.31
CA THR A 404 14.66 29.68 -35.77
C THR A 404 13.37 29.98 -36.54
N ALA A 405 12.24 30.10 -35.85
CA ALA A 405 10.91 30.32 -36.44
C ALA A 405 10.12 31.38 -35.65
N ILE A 406 10.80 32.45 -35.24
CA ILE A 406 10.19 33.58 -34.50
C ILE A 406 9.40 34.48 -35.48
N CYS A 407 9.95 34.70 -36.67
CA CYS A 407 9.44 35.68 -37.63
C CYS A 407 8.48 35.07 -38.66
N GLU A 408 7.51 35.87 -39.07
CA GLU A 408 6.71 35.64 -40.28
C GLU A 408 7.60 35.64 -41.52
N GLU A 409 7.17 34.94 -42.57
CA GLU A 409 7.91 34.83 -43.82
C GLU A 409 8.27 36.21 -44.40
N GLY A 410 9.55 36.39 -44.75
CA GLY A 410 10.08 37.64 -45.28
C GLY A 410 10.70 38.59 -44.24
N PHE A 411 10.58 38.29 -42.94
CA PHE A 411 11.23 39.04 -41.86
C PHE A 411 12.34 38.23 -41.18
N THR A 412 13.32 38.94 -40.60
CA THR A 412 14.46 38.37 -39.88
C THR A 412 14.86 39.24 -38.68
N GLY A 413 15.83 38.76 -37.92
CA GLY A 413 16.35 39.41 -36.72
C GLY A 413 15.58 39.04 -35.45
N VAL A 414 16.17 39.41 -34.31
CA VAL A 414 15.72 39.04 -32.95
C VAL A 414 14.31 39.58 -32.62
N PHE A 415 13.91 40.68 -33.27
CA PHE A 415 12.58 41.30 -33.10
C PHE A 415 11.73 41.29 -34.38
N CYS A 416 12.19 40.60 -35.43
CA CYS A 416 11.52 40.54 -36.75
C CYS A 416 11.25 41.91 -37.37
N THR A 417 12.12 42.88 -37.10
CA THR A 417 12.02 44.26 -37.63
C THR A 417 12.79 44.45 -38.93
N GLU A 418 13.56 43.46 -39.36
CA GLU A 418 14.38 43.51 -40.57
C GLU A 418 13.78 42.63 -41.67
N CYS A 419 14.02 42.98 -42.93
CA CYS A 419 13.62 42.15 -44.06
C CYS A 419 14.64 41.03 -44.28
N ALA A 420 14.15 39.82 -44.52
CA ALA A 420 15.00 38.67 -44.82
C ALA A 420 15.79 38.87 -46.13
N ASP A 421 15.22 39.59 -47.09
CA ASP A 421 15.91 40.06 -48.28
C ASP A 421 16.55 41.44 -48.01
N SER A 422 17.88 41.48 -48.08
CA SER A 422 18.69 42.70 -47.87
C SER A 422 18.42 43.84 -48.86
N SER A 423 17.70 43.60 -49.96
CA SER A 423 17.30 44.62 -50.94
C SER A 423 15.97 45.31 -50.61
N LEU A 424 15.24 44.82 -49.59
CA LEU A 424 13.95 45.34 -49.15
C LEU A 424 14.09 46.14 -47.86
N TYR A 425 13.19 47.12 -47.68
CA TYR A 425 13.10 47.95 -46.48
C TYR A 425 11.78 47.69 -45.74
N PRO A 426 11.81 47.62 -44.39
CA PRO A 426 10.59 47.45 -43.60
C PRO A 426 9.79 48.75 -43.60
N TRP A 427 8.54 48.70 -44.08
CA TRP A 427 7.61 49.83 -44.05
C TRP A 427 6.18 49.36 -43.75
N ASN A 428 5.58 49.89 -42.69
CA ASN A 428 4.19 49.62 -42.28
C ASN A 428 3.84 48.11 -42.23
N GLY A 429 4.72 47.30 -41.64
CA GLY A 429 4.51 45.86 -41.49
C GLY A 429 4.70 45.04 -42.77
N LYS A 430 5.37 45.59 -43.80
CA LYS A 430 5.71 44.89 -45.04
C LYS A 430 7.14 45.19 -45.47
N CYS A 431 7.79 44.22 -46.09
CA CYS A 431 9.07 44.42 -46.77
C CYS A 431 8.84 44.90 -48.19
N VAL A 432 9.31 46.11 -48.50
CA VAL A 432 9.07 46.76 -49.79
C VAL A 432 10.38 47.22 -50.43
N THR A 433 10.44 47.18 -51.76
CA THR A 433 11.55 47.77 -52.51
C THR A 433 11.46 49.29 -52.48
N CYS A 434 12.52 49.99 -52.11
CA CYS A 434 12.61 51.42 -52.40
C CYS A 434 12.89 51.61 -53.89
N SER A 435 11.85 51.80 -54.70
CA SER A 435 12.04 52.27 -56.07
C SER A 435 12.64 53.68 -56.03
N SER A 436 13.76 53.89 -56.72
CA SER A 436 14.35 55.21 -56.94
C SER A 436 13.28 56.24 -57.32
N ALA A 437 13.20 57.33 -56.55
CA ALA A 437 12.39 58.53 -56.76
C ALA A 437 11.46 58.52 -58.00
N GLY A 438 10.16 58.24 -57.81
CA GLY A 438 9.19 58.34 -58.89
C GLY A 438 7.76 58.23 -58.40
N GLY A 439 7.07 59.37 -58.29
CA GLY A 439 5.61 59.43 -58.07
C GLY A 439 5.18 60.27 -56.87
N SER A 440 5.56 59.88 -55.65
CA SER A 440 4.92 60.46 -54.45
C SER A 440 5.53 61.77 -53.93
N PHE A 441 6.80 62.07 -54.24
CA PHE A 441 7.41 63.38 -53.90
C PHE A 441 6.82 64.52 -54.75
N TYR A 442 6.43 64.24 -55.99
CA TYR A 442 5.75 65.19 -56.86
C TYR A 442 4.35 65.54 -56.33
N LEU A 443 3.63 64.57 -55.75
CA LEU A 443 2.30 64.80 -55.19
C LEU A 443 2.31 65.54 -53.84
N THR A 444 3.34 65.38 -53.01
CA THR A 444 3.38 66.05 -51.69
C THR A 444 4.02 67.44 -51.71
N VAL A 445 4.89 67.74 -52.68
CA VAL A 445 5.56 69.05 -52.79
C VAL A 445 4.90 69.97 -53.82
N ILE A 446 4.36 69.44 -54.93
CA ILE A 446 3.83 70.28 -56.03
C ILE A 446 2.32 70.58 -55.90
N LEU A 447 1.50 69.72 -55.29
CA LEU A 447 0.09 70.05 -55.03
C LEU A 447 -0.11 71.26 -54.10
N PRO A 448 0.63 71.42 -52.97
CA PRO A 448 0.50 72.63 -52.18
C PRO A 448 1.06 73.87 -52.90
N ALA A 449 2.00 73.71 -53.84
CA ALA A 449 2.50 74.80 -54.69
C ALA A 449 1.47 75.26 -55.74
N PHE A 450 0.69 74.33 -56.32
CA PHE A 450 -0.40 74.67 -57.25
C PHE A 450 -1.62 75.27 -56.52
N PHE A 451 -1.94 74.80 -55.32
CA PHE A 451 -2.99 75.42 -54.50
C PHE A 451 -2.60 76.82 -54.00
N THR A 452 -1.34 77.06 -53.64
CA THR A 452 -0.87 78.40 -53.28
C THR A 452 -0.84 79.35 -54.48
N ALA A 453 -0.51 78.90 -55.69
CA ALA A 453 -0.60 79.70 -56.90
C ALA A 453 -2.06 80.06 -57.29
N ALA A 454 -3.01 79.15 -57.08
CA ALA A 454 -4.43 79.39 -57.35
C ALA A 454 -5.08 80.35 -56.34
N VAL A 455 -4.61 80.38 -55.08
CA VAL A 455 -5.10 81.30 -54.05
C VAL A 455 -4.58 82.74 -54.23
N ILE A 456 -3.46 82.94 -54.93
CA ILE A 456 -2.93 84.29 -55.23
C ILE A 456 -3.75 85.02 -56.32
N PHE A 457 -4.56 84.31 -57.12
CA PHE A 457 -5.29 84.88 -58.26
C PHE A 457 -6.81 85.04 -58.10
N VAL A 458 -7.36 84.93 -56.89
CA VAL A 458 -8.80 85.21 -56.65
C VAL A 458 -8.97 86.59 -55.98
N PRO A 459 -9.81 87.50 -56.53
CA PRO A 459 -10.02 88.84 -55.98
C PRO A 459 -10.60 88.81 -54.55
N LYS A 460 -10.05 89.68 -53.70
CA LYS A 460 -10.51 89.92 -52.32
C LYS A 460 -11.98 90.37 -52.31
N TYR A 461 -12.84 89.63 -51.61
CA TYR A 461 -14.09 90.16 -51.06
C TYR A 461 -14.07 90.07 -49.53
N HIS A 462 -14.66 91.10 -48.93
CA HIS A 462 -14.53 91.55 -47.55
C HIS A 462 -15.00 90.54 -46.48
N ALA A 463 -14.33 90.63 -45.34
CA ALA A 463 -14.64 89.97 -44.08
C ALA A 463 -15.94 90.50 -43.43
N ALA A 464 -16.69 89.59 -42.79
CA ALA A 464 -17.60 89.88 -41.69
C ALA A 464 -17.60 88.72 -40.68
N GLU A 465 -16.90 88.95 -39.57
CA GLU A 465 -17.34 88.75 -38.18
C GLU A 465 -17.97 87.44 -37.65
N VAL A 466 -17.34 86.98 -36.54
CA VAL A 466 -17.96 86.62 -35.22
C VAL A 466 -18.13 85.14 -34.83
N SER A 467 -17.28 84.76 -33.85
CA SER A 467 -17.55 84.09 -32.55
C SER A 467 -18.27 82.74 -32.49
N SER A 468 -17.63 81.72 -31.88
CA SER A 468 -17.84 81.35 -30.46
C SER A 468 -17.18 80.01 -30.08
N ARG A 469 -16.66 79.96 -28.84
CA ARG A 469 -16.12 78.80 -28.08
C ARG A 469 -17.18 77.72 -27.82
N PRO A 470 -16.77 76.50 -27.43
CA PRO A 470 -16.90 76.17 -26.00
C PRO A 470 -15.71 75.42 -25.36
N THR A 471 -15.43 75.84 -24.12
CA THR A 471 -15.07 75.10 -22.88
C THR A 471 -15.26 73.57 -22.95
N ILE A 472 -14.26 72.74 -22.64
CA ILE A 472 -13.77 72.30 -21.30
C ILE A 472 -14.91 71.98 -20.35
N ASP A 473 -15.05 70.68 -20.02
CA ASP A 473 -15.28 70.28 -18.64
C ASP A 473 -14.58 68.95 -18.34
N SER A 474 -13.70 69.04 -17.35
CA SER A 474 -13.06 67.98 -16.59
C SER A 474 -14.01 67.51 -15.49
N HIS A 475 -14.02 66.22 -15.15
CA HIS A 475 -14.07 65.82 -13.75
C HIS A 475 -13.61 64.36 -13.57
N MET A 476 -12.52 64.27 -12.79
CA MET A 476 -12.06 63.22 -11.87
C MET A 476 -11.79 61.81 -12.39
#